data_AF-A0A3A8JJU7-F1
#
_entry.id   AF-A0A3A8JJU7-F1
#
_cell.length_a   1.000
_cell.length_b   1.000
_cell.length_c   1.000
_cell.angle_alpha   90.00
_cell.angle_beta   90.00
_cell.angle_gamma   90.00
#
_symmetry.space_group_name_H-M   'P 1'
#
loop_
_entity.id
_entity.type
_entity.pdbx_description
1 polymer ?
#
loop_
_entity_poly.entity_id
_entity_poly.type
_entity_poly.pdbx_seq_one_letter_code
_entity_poly.pdbx_strand_id
1 'polypeptide(L)'
;MSYFQDLSPCSYFGRWEESLLAVGWLDSEHAFTKGAVGEDFFAGLIRLCMQPWQPAVFAGRHPCPFCRFTGGHGGVTYQGMTVSIGAENVFVPGLERVFVAPTMIAHYIDAHEYVPPQVFQEAVLRCPEMRSMAYLKAVKALGLKRERAIDAGPESP
;
A
#
# COMPACT_ATOMS: atom_id res chain seq x y z
N MET A 1 -13.23 8.70 1.34
CA MET A 1 -11.79 8.38 1.40
C MET A 1 -11.07 9.20 0.34
N SER A 2 -9.73 9.18 0.26
CA SER A 2 -9.08 9.62 -0.97
C SER A 2 -9.24 8.51 -2.02
N TYR A 3 -9.83 8.84 -3.16
CA TYR A 3 -9.89 7.96 -4.33
C TYR A 3 -8.75 8.30 -5.29
N PHE A 4 -8.10 7.27 -5.83
CA PHE A 4 -7.19 7.40 -6.96
C PHE A 4 -7.47 6.23 -7.90
N GLN A 5 -7.61 6.52 -9.19
CA GLN A 5 -7.74 5.45 -10.18
C GLN A 5 -6.49 4.58 -10.16
N ASP A 6 -6.65 3.26 -10.24
CA ASP A 6 -5.52 2.36 -10.32
C ASP A 6 -4.57 2.77 -11.46
N LEU A 7 -3.28 2.77 -11.14
CA LEU A 7 -2.18 3.19 -12.02
C LEU A 7 -2.13 4.70 -12.36
N SER A 8 -2.93 5.54 -11.69
CA SER A 8 -2.75 7.00 -11.76
C SER A 8 -1.61 7.44 -10.84
N PRO A 9 -0.97 8.60 -11.11
CA PRO A 9 -0.11 9.26 -10.13
C PRO A 9 -0.81 9.42 -8.77
N CYS A 10 -0.07 9.25 -7.68
CA CYS A 10 -0.61 9.33 -6.32
C CYS A 10 -0.12 10.60 -5.60
N SER A 11 -0.96 11.64 -5.59
CA SER A 11 -0.66 12.92 -4.95
C SER A 11 -0.79 12.91 -3.42
N TYR A 12 -1.24 11.80 -2.81
CA TYR A 12 -1.42 11.69 -1.36
C TYR A 12 -0.13 11.95 -0.56
N PHE A 13 1.02 11.66 -1.16
CA PHE A 13 2.34 11.88 -0.54
C PHE A 13 3.03 13.16 -1.05
N GLY A 14 2.31 14.02 -1.79
CA GLY A 14 2.74 15.32 -2.33
C GLY A 14 4.03 15.25 -3.12
N ARG A 15 5.17 15.30 -2.42
CA ARG A 15 6.52 15.31 -2.99
C ARG A 15 6.92 14.09 -3.82
N TRP A 16 6.23 12.96 -3.66
CA TRP A 16 6.53 11.71 -4.39
C TRP A 16 5.50 11.39 -5.46
N GLU A 17 4.58 12.31 -5.78
CA GLU A 17 3.51 12.07 -6.76
C GLU A 17 4.03 11.50 -8.08
N GLU A 18 5.09 12.10 -8.63
CA GLU A 18 5.72 11.66 -9.88
C GLU A 18 6.36 10.26 -9.79
N SER A 19 6.74 9.83 -8.59
CA SER A 19 7.37 8.54 -8.32
C SER A 19 6.36 7.44 -7.95
N LEU A 20 5.10 7.80 -7.68
CA LEU A 20 4.11 6.91 -7.10
C LEU A 20 2.94 6.65 -8.03
N LEU A 21 2.59 5.37 -8.15
CA LEU A 21 1.36 4.92 -8.79
C LEU A 21 0.39 4.38 -7.75
N ALA A 22 -0.84 4.88 -7.75
CA ALA A 22 -1.89 4.44 -6.85
C ALA A 22 -2.39 3.04 -7.24
N VAL A 23 -2.57 2.16 -6.24
CA VAL A 23 -3.31 0.90 -6.40
C VAL A 23 -4.20 0.67 -5.18
N GLY A 24 -5.46 0.30 -5.38
CA GLY A 24 -6.38 -0.02 -4.28
C GLY A 24 -6.86 1.19 -3.47
N TRP A 25 -6.80 2.39 -4.04
CA TRP A 25 -7.38 3.61 -3.47
C TRP A 25 -8.85 3.75 -3.90
N LEU A 26 -9.67 2.79 -3.45
CA LEU A 26 -11.06 2.63 -3.91
C LEU A 26 -12.03 3.50 -3.11
N ASP A 27 -13.18 3.80 -3.70
CA ASP A 27 -14.31 4.47 -3.04
C ASP A 27 -15.64 3.93 -3.59
N SER A 28 -16.74 4.06 -2.85
CA SER A 28 -18.05 3.54 -3.25
C SER A 28 -18.64 4.20 -4.49
N GLU A 29 -18.19 5.41 -4.84
CA GLU A 29 -18.66 6.13 -6.03
C GLU A 29 -17.97 5.66 -7.33
N HIS A 30 -16.94 4.81 -7.22
CA HIS A 30 -16.14 4.37 -8.36
C HIS A 30 -16.14 2.85 -8.50
N ALA A 31 -16.45 2.37 -9.71
CA ALA A 31 -16.36 0.96 -10.02
C ALA A 31 -14.90 0.48 -10.05
N PHE A 32 -14.69 -0.78 -9.68
CA PHE A 32 -13.40 -1.45 -9.73
C PHE A 32 -13.55 -2.88 -10.27
N THR A 33 -12.46 -3.43 -10.79
CA THR A 33 -12.44 -4.79 -11.35
C THR A 33 -12.65 -5.81 -10.23
N LYS A 34 -13.55 -6.77 -10.47
CA LYS A 34 -13.85 -7.86 -9.53
C LYS A 34 -13.52 -9.23 -10.11
N GLY A 35 -13.18 -10.17 -9.23
CA GLY A 35 -12.90 -11.56 -9.58
C GLY A 35 -11.87 -12.21 -8.67
N ALA A 36 -11.32 -13.34 -9.13
CA ALA A 36 -10.29 -14.08 -8.41
C ALA A 36 -8.89 -13.55 -8.68
N VAL A 37 -8.00 -13.71 -7.69
CA VAL A 37 -6.55 -13.47 -7.83
C VAL A 37 -5.79 -14.75 -7.47
N GLY A 38 -4.54 -14.85 -7.93
CA GLY A 38 -3.69 -16.00 -7.58
C GLY A 38 -3.31 -16.03 -6.10
N GLU A 39 -3.29 -17.22 -5.50
CA GLU A 39 -2.96 -17.39 -4.07
C GLU A 39 -1.52 -16.95 -3.75
N ASP A 40 -0.56 -17.25 -4.64
CA ASP A 40 0.84 -16.81 -4.48
C ASP A 40 0.98 -15.28 -4.43
N PHE A 41 0.20 -14.59 -5.28
CA PHE A 41 0.16 -13.13 -5.27
C PHE A 41 -0.41 -12.62 -3.94
N PHE A 42 -1.56 -13.15 -3.50
CA PHE A 42 -2.20 -12.70 -2.27
C PHE A 42 -1.30 -12.97 -1.05
N ALA A 43 -0.70 -14.16 -0.96
CA ALA A 43 0.26 -14.50 0.09
C ALA A 43 1.48 -13.57 0.07
N GLY A 44 2.02 -13.24 -1.12
CA GLY A 44 3.09 -12.25 -1.28
C GLY A 44 2.69 -10.87 -0.78
N LEU A 45 1.50 -10.39 -1.14
CA LEU A 45 0.96 -9.11 -0.68
C LEU A 45 0.81 -9.07 0.85
N ILE A 46 0.25 -10.11 1.45
CA ILE A 46 0.11 -10.22 2.91
C ILE A 46 1.46 -10.10 3.60
N ARG A 47 2.51 -10.79 3.11
CA ARG A 47 3.87 -10.68 3.67
C ARG A 47 4.41 -9.25 3.63
N LEU A 48 4.17 -8.51 2.53
CA LEU A 48 4.60 -7.12 2.42
C LEU A 48 3.80 -6.18 3.34
N CYS A 49 2.52 -6.46 3.57
CA CYS A 49 1.63 -5.65 4.40
C CYS A 49 1.74 -5.91 5.91
N MET A 50 2.42 -6.96 6.35
CA MET A 50 2.52 -7.32 7.79
C MET A 50 3.26 -6.27 8.64
N GLN A 51 4.36 -5.74 8.11
CA GLN A 51 5.16 -4.69 8.77
C GLN A 51 5.72 -3.74 7.70
N PRO A 52 4.84 -2.99 7.02
CA PRO A 52 5.24 -2.26 5.83
C PRO A 52 6.29 -1.22 6.19
N TRP A 53 7.25 -1.02 5.29
CA TRP A 53 8.13 0.13 5.37
C TRP A 53 7.32 1.38 5.01
N GLN A 54 7.25 2.33 5.94
CA GLN A 54 6.50 3.57 5.75
C GLN A 54 7.46 4.77 5.74
N PRO A 55 7.54 5.52 4.64
CA PRO A 55 8.35 6.74 4.57
C PRO A 55 7.65 7.95 5.20
N ALA A 56 6.33 7.86 5.43
CA ALA A 56 5.52 8.83 6.16
C ALA A 56 4.41 8.07 6.92
N VAL A 57 4.07 8.53 8.13
CA VAL A 57 3.01 7.96 8.96
C VAL A 57 1.86 8.96 9.02
N PHE A 58 0.65 8.51 8.74
CA PHE A 58 -0.56 9.32 8.81
C PHE A 58 -1.41 8.85 10.00
N ALA A 59 -2.05 9.79 10.69
CA ALA A 59 -2.92 9.48 11.82
C ALA A 59 -4.35 9.22 11.35
N GLY A 60 -4.98 8.19 11.91
CA GLY A 60 -6.39 7.87 11.67
C GLY A 60 -6.61 6.53 11.00
N ARG A 61 -7.74 5.90 11.30
CA ARG A 61 -8.21 4.68 10.62
C ARG A 61 -9.29 5.06 9.62
N HIS A 62 -9.09 4.69 8.36
CA HIS A 62 -10.09 4.79 7.31
C HIS A 62 -10.98 3.54 7.34
N PRO A 63 -12.31 3.66 7.54
CA PRO A 63 -13.22 2.53 7.42
C PRO A 63 -13.38 2.11 5.95
N CYS A 64 -13.64 0.82 5.72
CA CYS A 64 -13.99 0.30 4.41
C CYS A 64 -15.33 0.90 3.93
N PRO A 65 -15.41 1.50 2.72
CA PRO A 65 -16.61 2.15 2.23
C PRO A 65 -17.64 1.13 1.69
N PHE A 66 -17.25 -0.12 1.51
CA PHE A 66 -18.09 -1.20 0.96
C PHE A 66 -18.72 -2.08 2.05
N CYS A 67 -18.19 -2.04 3.27
CA CYS A 67 -18.72 -2.78 4.41
C CYS A 67 -19.94 -2.06 5.03
N ARG A 68 -21.10 -2.71 5.02
CA ARG A 68 -22.40 -2.09 5.31
C ARG A 68 -22.58 -1.53 6.74
N PHE A 69 -22.05 -2.20 7.76
CA PHE A 69 -22.39 -1.86 9.16
C PHE A 69 -21.17 -1.57 10.04
N THR A 70 -20.04 -2.23 9.79
CA THR A 70 -18.87 -2.19 10.66
C THR A 70 -17.73 -1.34 10.10
N GLY A 71 -17.80 -0.95 8.82
CA GLY A 71 -16.67 -0.34 8.11
C GLY A 71 -15.46 -1.29 7.98
N GLY A 72 -15.68 -2.60 8.04
CA GLY A 72 -14.64 -3.62 7.91
C GLY A 72 -13.82 -3.84 9.18
N HIS A 73 -13.13 -4.99 9.25
CA HIS A 73 -12.30 -5.38 10.39
C HIS A 73 -11.03 -4.52 10.50
N GLY A 74 -10.46 -4.42 11.70
CA GLY A 74 -9.17 -3.73 11.92
C GLY A 74 -7.97 -4.44 11.30
N GLY A 75 -8.14 -5.67 10.83
CA GLY A 75 -7.10 -6.43 10.16
C GLY A 75 -7.65 -7.59 9.34
N VAL A 76 -6.75 -8.21 8.58
CA VAL A 76 -6.97 -9.44 7.80
C VAL A 76 -5.99 -10.49 8.28
N THR A 77 -6.47 -11.68 8.64
CA THR A 77 -5.62 -12.81 9.04
C THR A 77 -5.60 -13.86 7.95
N TYR A 78 -4.41 -14.17 7.43
CA TYR A 78 -4.20 -15.15 6.37
C TYR A 78 -2.93 -15.96 6.64
N GLN A 79 -3.01 -17.29 6.60
CA GLN A 79 -1.88 -18.20 6.87
C GLN A 79 -1.11 -17.86 8.17
N GLY A 80 -1.82 -17.47 9.23
CA GLY A 80 -1.22 -17.11 10.52
C GLY A 80 -0.58 -15.72 10.59
N MET A 81 -0.65 -14.94 9.51
CA MET A 81 -0.19 -13.55 9.45
C MET A 81 -1.38 -12.59 9.58
N THR A 82 -1.29 -11.60 10.46
CA THR A 82 -2.32 -10.58 10.67
C THR A 82 -1.86 -9.21 10.20
N VAL A 83 -2.44 -8.75 9.09
CA VAL A 83 -2.19 -7.41 8.52
C VAL A 83 -3.10 -6.41 9.20
N SER A 84 -2.53 -5.32 9.72
CA SER A 84 -3.32 -4.15 10.18
C SER A 84 -3.82 -3.37 8.97
N ILE A 85 -5.12 -3.02 8.96
CA ILE A 85 -5.73 -2.29 7.84
C ILE A 85 -6.34 -0.95 8.24
N GLY A 86 -6.28 -0.01 7.31
CA GLY A 86 -6.95 1.28 7.39
C GLY A 86 -6.10 2.45 7.88
N ALA A 87 -4.84 2.23 8.26
CA ALA A 87 -3.93 3.32 8.65
C ALA A 87 -2.58 3.29 7.93
N GLU A 88 -2.20 2.14 7.35
CA GLU A 88 -0.87 1.90 6.80
C GLU A 88 -0.90 1.84 5.28
N ASN A 89 0.26 2.08 4.67
CA ASN A 89 0.46 1.96 3.22
C ASN A 89 1.64 1.02 2.94
N VAL A 90 1.51 0.20 1.90
CA VAL A 90 2.57 -0.64 1.35
C VAL A 90 3.12 0.00 0.08
N PHE A 91 4.43 -0.02 -0.05
CA PHE A 91 5.16 0.49 -1.21
C PHE A 91 5.81 -0.69 -1.92
N VAL A 92 5.48 -0.90 -3.19
CA VAL A 92 5.95 -2.03 -3.97
C VAL A 92 6.75 -1.51 -5.17
N PRO A 93 8.06 -1.78 -5.26
CA PRO A 93 8.85 -1.32 -6.40
C PRO A 93 8.37 -1.99 -7.69
N GLY A 94 7.92 -1.17 -8.64
CA GLY A 94 7.66 -1.59 -10.02
C GLY A 94 8.91 -1.49 -10.89
N LEU A 95 8.71 -1.51 -12.22
CA LEU A 95 9.81 -1.35 -13.17
C LEU A 95 10.27 0.11 -13.29
N GLU A 96 9.33 1.05 -13.34
CA GLU A 96 9.60 2.48 -13.58
C GLU A 96 9.21 3.37 -12.40
N ARG A 97 8.19 2.97 -11.64
CA ARG A 97 7.64 3.72 -10.50
C ARG A 97 7.33 2.77 -9.35
N VAL A 98 7.17 3.33 -8.16
CA VAL A 98 6.73 2.58 -6.99
C VAL A 98 5.21 2.59 -6.94
N PHE A 99 4.61 1.42 -6.79
CA PHE A 99 3.19 1.34 -6.47
C PHE A 99 2.98 1.63 -4.99
N VAL A 100 1.95 2.40 -4.67
CA VAL A 100 1.52 2.64 -3.30
C VAL A 100 0.07 2.22 -3.14
N ALA A 101 -0.16 1.37 -2.15
CA ALA A 101 -1.49 0.87 -1.80
C ALA A 101 -1.74 1.03 -0.31
N PRO A 102 -2.94 1.47 0.12
CA PRO A 102 -3.36 1.33 1.51
C PRO A 102 -3.38 -0.17 1.86
N THR A 103 -3.00 -0.57 3.07
CA THR A 103 -3.08 -1.99 3.49
C THR A 103 -4.51 -2.54 3.45
N MET A 104 -5.51 -1.65 3.37
CA MET A 104 -6.91 -1.97 3.07
C MET A 104 -7.08 -2.79 1.77
N ILE A 105 -6.13 -2.73 0.83
CA ILE A 105 -6.12 -3.58 -0.37
C ILE A 105 -6.29 -5.07 -0.05
N ALA A 106 -5.70 -5.55 1.07
CA ALA A 106 -5.84 -6.95 1.48
C ALA A 106 -7.30 -7.31 1.79
N HIS A 107 -8.02 -6.40 2.46
CA HIS A 107 -9.43 -6.58 2.75
C HIS A 107 -10.32 -6.42 1.52
N TYR A 108 -9.96 -5.53 0.59
CA TYR A 108 -10.70 -5.39 -0.67
C TYR A 108 -10.62 -6.64 -1.53
N ILE A 109 -9.47 -7.28 -1.60
CA ILE A 109 -9.31 -8.55 -2.31
C ILE A 109 -10.13 -9.65 -1.61
N ASP A 110 -9.96 -9.80 -0.30
CA ASP A 110 -10.56 -10.89 0.49
C ASP A 110 -12.09 -10.79 0.61
N ALA A 111 -12.63 -9.60 0.91
CA ALA A 111 -14.04 -9.42 1.25
C ALA A 111 -14.88 -8.79 0.14
N HIS A 112 -14.24 -8.16 -0.86
CA HIS A 112 -14.92 -7.41 -1.91
C HIS A 112 -14.49 -7.80 -3.33
N GLU A 113 -13.73 -8.89 -3.46
CA GLU A 113 -13.29 -9.50 -4.71
C GLU A 113 -12.52 -8.54 -5.63
N TYR A 114 -11.90 -7.49 -5.07
CA TYR A 114 -11.13 -6.54 -5.86
C TYR A 114 -9.94 -7.25 -6.54
N VAL A 115 -9.78 -7.01 -7.85
CA VAL A 115 -8.65 -7.51 -8.64
C VAL A 115 -7.71 -6.34 -8.95
N PRO A 116 -6.54 -6.26 -8.30
CA PRO A 116 -5.54 -5.25 -8.61
C PRO A 116 -4.99 -5.40 -10.03
N PRO A 117 -4.45 -4.33 -10.66
CA PRO A 117 -3.84 -4.42 -11.98
C PRO A 117 -2.74 -5.49 -12.06
N GLN A 118 -2.67 -6.20 -13.19
CA GLN A 118 -1.72 -7.31 -13.38
C GLN A 118 -0.26 -6.88 -13.13
N VAL A 119 0.13 -5.69 -13.57
CA VAL A 119 1.49 -5.14 -13.38
C VAL A 119 1.84 -4.95 -11.90
N PHE A 120 0.85 -4.66 -11.04
CA PHE A 120 1.03 -4.61 -9.60
C PHE A 120 1.18 -6.01 -9.01
N GLN A 121 0.37 -6.96 -9.47
CA GLN A 121 0.46 -8.35 -9.01
C GLN A 121 1.84 -8.94 -9.28
N GLU A 122 2.37 -8.73 -10.49
CA GLU A 122 3.73 -9.13 -10.86
C GLU A 122 4.81 -8.41 -10.05
N ALA A 123 4.61 -7.12 -9.75
CA ALA A 123 5.53 -6.37 -8.90
C ALA A 123 5.58 -6.92 -7.48
N VAL A 124 4.44 -7.31 -6.91
CA VAL A 124 4.38 -7.98 -5.59
C VAL A 124 5.16 -9.29 -5.61
N LEU A 125 4.97 -10.12 -6.63
CA LEU A 125 5.67 -11.41 -6.75
C LEU A 125 7.19 -11.25 -6.92
N ARG A 126 7.64 -10.18 -7.58
CA ARG A 126 9.08 -9.86 -7.75
C ARG A 126 9.67 -9.06 -6.59
N CYS A 127 8.83 -8.54 -5.70
CA CYS A 127 9.27 -7.63 -4.65
C CYS A 127 10.23 -8.37 -3.70
N PRO A 128 11.43 -7.84 -3.45
CA PRO A 128 12.29 -8.38 -2.41
C PRO A 128 11.60 -8.32 -1.05
N GLU A 129 12.08 -9.14 -0.10
CA GLU A 129 11.56 -9.16 1.26
C GLU A 129 11.47 -7.74 1.85
N MET A 130 10.32 -7.42 2.45
CA MET A 130 10.03 -6.11 3.02
C MET A 130 11.17 -5.67 3.97
N ARG A 131 11.63 -4.42 3.82
CA ARG A 131 12.74 -3.82 4.59
C ARG A 131 14.14 -4.43 4.37
N SER A 132 14.29 -5.46 3.55
CA SER A 132 15.61 -5.96 3.16
C SER A 132 16.44 -4.89 2.43
N MET A 133 17.77 -5.07 2.36
CA MET A 133 18.62 -4.15 1.61
C MET A 133 18.28 -4.11 0.12
N ALA A 134 17.85 -5.23 -0.45
CA ALA A 134 17.40 -5.28 -1.85
C ALA A 134 16.13 -4.44 -2.04
N TYR A 135 15.15 -4.58 -1.13
CA TYR A 135 13.93 -3.77 -1.14
C TYR A 135 14.22 -2.28 -1.03
N LEU A 136 15.02 -1.87 -0.03
CA LEU A 136 15.35 -0.46 0.20
C LEU A 136 16.13 0.17 -0.95
N LYS A 137 17.03 -0.59 -1.59
CA LYS A 137 17.73 -0.14 -2.81
C LYS A 137 16.76 0.04 -3.97
N ALA A 138 15.82 -0.89 -4.16
CA ALA A 138 14.84 -0.83 -5.25
C ALA A 138 13.93 0.41 -5.13
N VAL A 139 13.31 0.65 -3.96
CA VAL A 139 12.45 1.83 -3.77
C VAL A 139 13.24 3.14 -3.87
N LYS A 140 14.49 3.16 -3.39
CA LYS A 140 15.37 4.34 -3.50
C LYS A 140 15.76 4.66 -4.93
N ALA A 141 16.04 3.65 -5.75
CA ALA A 141 16.37 3.81 -7.17
C ALA A 141 15.22 4.46 -7.96
N LEU A 142 13.98 4.24 -7.50
CA LEU A 142 12.75 4.79 -8.08
C LEU A 142 12.31 6.13 -7.45
N GLY A 143 13.18 6.77 -6.64
CA GLY A 143 12.94 8.12 -6.11
C GLY A 143 12.40 8.19 -4.69
N LEU A 144 12.02 7.06 -4.06
CA LEU A 144 11.56 7.07 -2.67
C LEU A 144 12.76 7.05 -1.70
N LYS A 145 13.11 8.24 -1.20
CA LYS A 145 14.18 8.42 -0.22
C LYS A 145 13.54 8.68 1.16
N ARG A 146 13.92 7.89 2.17
CA ARG A 146 13.65 8.23 3.58
C ARG A 146 14.43 9.49 3.93
N GLU A 147 13.81 10.46 4.58
CA GLU A 147 14.56 11.56 5.17
C GLU A 147 15.46 11.04 6.29
N ARG A 148 16.65 11.63 6.43
CA ARG A 148 17.31 11.65 7.73
C ARG A 148 16.39 12.42 8.67
N ALA A 149 16.13 11.89 9.86
CA ALA A 149 15.52 12.71 10.90
C ALA A 149 16.28 14.03 10.94
N ILE A 150 15.55 15.13 10.76
CA ILE A 150 16.04 16.48 10.96
C ILE A 150 16.75 16.46 12.31
N ASP A 151 18.02 16.86 12.33
CA ASP A 151 18.75 17.08 13.58
C ASP A 151 17.84 17.93 14.49
N ALA A 152 17.50 17.39 15.65
CA ALA A 152 16.90 18.17 16.71
C ALA A 152 17.94 19.20 17.15
N GLY A 153 17.80 20.42 16.67
CA GLY A 153 18.56 21.59 17.12
C GLY A 153 18.26 22.81 16.21
N PRO A 154 18.18 24.03 16.76
CA PRO A 154 18.96 24.47 17.92
C PRO A 154 18.12 24.85 19.14
N GLU A 155 18.80 24.84 20.29
CA GLU A 155 18.41 25.54 21.51
C GLU A 155 17.99 26.99 21.21
N SER A 156 17.04 27.51 21.98
CA SER A 156 16.69 28.92 22.01
C SER A 156 15.99 29.25 23.33
N PRO A 157 16.16 30.47 23.84
CA PRO A 157 17.39 31.12 24.29
C PRO A 157 17.61 31.00 25.82
#